data_AF-A0A0X8E189-F1
#
_entry.id   AF-A0A0X8E189-F1
#
_cell.length_a   1.000
_cell.length_b   1.000
_cell.length_c   1.000
_cell.angle_alpha   90.00
_cell.angle_beta   90.00
_cell.angle_gamma   90.00
#
_symmetry.space_group_name_H-M   'P 1'
#
loop_
_entity.id
_entity.type
_entity.pdbx_description
1 polymer ?
#
loop_
_entity_poly.entity_id
_entity_poly.type
_entity_poly.pdbx_seq_one_letter_code
_entity_poly.pdbx_strand_id
1 'polypeptide(L)'
;MIDLLGGALPREACSRAGCTADAVWRIDWRNPRIHTGDRFKTWLACDEHVDYLRDFLAAREFPLAVKPLEAARATDDTEAAS
;
A
#
# COMPACT_ATOMS: atom_id res chain seq x y z
N MET A 1 13.38 -14.42 -28.43
CA MET A 1 12.15 -13.95 -29.10
C MET A 1 11.09 -13.82 -28.02
N ILE A 2 10.65 -12.58 -27.75
CA ILE A 2 9.34 -12.13 -27.20
C ILE A 2 9.00 -12.73 -25.82
N ASP A 3 9.01 -11.97 -24.72
CA ASP A 3 7.91 -11.05 -24.39
C ASP A 3 8.35 -9.62 -24.00
N LEU A 4 8.25 -8.75 -25.01
CA LEU A 4 7.99 -7.33 -24.90
C LEU A 4 6.48 -7.14 -24.71
N LEU A 5 5.96 -7.17 -23.48
CA LEU A 5 4.64 -6.60 -23.18
C LEU A 5 4.68 -6.00 -21.78
N GLY A 6 4.69 -4.66 -21.74
CA GLY A 6 4.44 -3.88 -20.54
C GLY A 6 3.11 -4.30 -19.93
N GLY A 7 3.18 -5.19 -18.94
CA GLY A 7 2.09 -5.42 -18.03
C GLY A 7 1.94 -4.15 -17.21
N ALA A 8 0.79 -3.49 -17.31
CA ALA A 8 0.41 -2.43 -16.39
C ALA A 8 0.78 -2.88 -14.99
N LEU A 9 1.74 -2.17 -14.36
CA LEU A 9 2.15 -2.44 -13.00
C LEU A 9 0.88 -2.59 -12.16
N PRO A 10 0.76 -3.64 -11.32
CA PRO A 10 -0.46 -3.87 -10.57
C PRO A 10 -0.81 -2.57 -9.87
N ARG A 11 -1.96 -1.98 -10.26
CA ARG A 11 -2.46 -0.79 -9.57
C ARG A 11 -2.52 -1.16 -8.10
N GLU A 12 -1.87 -0.37 -7.27
CA GLU A 12 -1.71 -0.62 -5.85
C GLU A 12 -3.11 -0.77 -5.23
N ALA A 13 -3.57 -2.01 -5.08
CA ALA A 13 -4.98 -2.29 -4.75
C ALA A 13 -5.22 -2.16 -3.25
N CYS A 14 -6.46 -1.80 -2.90
CA CYS A 14 -6.88 -1.74 -1.51
C CYS A 14 -6.65 -3.09 -0.79
N SER A 15 -6.08 -3.04 0.42
CA SER A 15 -5.81 -4.21 1.28
C SER A 15 -7.08 -4.82 1.89
N ARG A 16 -8.25 -4.20 1.71
CA ARG A 16 -9.53 -4.80 2.11
C ARG A 16 -9.77 -6.04 1.26
N ALA A 17 -9.92 -7.19 1.92
CA ALA A 17 -10.25 -8.45 1.22
C ALA A 17 -11.51 -8.29 0.34
N GLY A 18 -11.37 -8.61 -0.95
CA GLY A 18 -12.42 -8.50 -1.97
C GLY A 18 -12.54 -7.11 -2.61
N CYS A 19 -11.77 -6.11 -2.18
CA CYS A 19 -11.73 -4.81 -2.83
C CYS A 19 -10.70 -4.80 -3.96
N THR A 20 -11.08 -4.26 -5.11
CA THR A 20 -10.20 -4.08 -6.29
C THR A 20 -10.03 -2.62 -6.66
N ALA A 21 -10.51 -1.70 -5.82
CA ALA A 21 -10.34 -0.26 -6.03
C ALA A 21 -8.87 0.15 -5.87
N ASP A 22 -8.49 1.17 -6.63
CA ASP A 22 -7.16 1.78 -6.55
C ASP A 22 -6.96 2.42 -5.18
N ALA A 23 -5.84 2.10 -4.55
CA ALA A 23 -5.48 2.72 -3.29
C ALA A 23 -4.96 4.14 -3.54
N VAL A 24 -5.36 5.05 -2.65
CA VAL A 24 -4.89 6.43 -2.60
C VAL A 24 -4.34 6.78 -1.22
N TRP A 25 -4.38 5.83 -0.29
CA TRP A 25 -3.90 5.94 1.08
C TRP A 25 -2.93 4.82 1.42
N ARG A 26 -1.90 5.16 2.19
CA ARG A 26 -0.96 4.25 2.83
C ARG A 26 -1.18 4.25 4.34
N ILE A 27 -1.25 3.08 4.94
CA ILE A 27 -1.41 2.87 6.38
C ILE A 27 -0.21 2.07 6.89
N ASP A 28 0.71 2.74 7.57
CA ASP A 28 1.86 2.11 8.22
C ASP A 28 1.47 1.75 9.65
N TRP A 29 1.65 0.49 10.06
CA TRP A 29 1.21 0.02 11.38
C TRP A 29 2.17 -1.00 12.00
N ARG A 30 2.10 -1.17 13.32
CA ARG A 30 2.88 -2.16 14.07
C ARG A 30 2.02 -3.07 14.91
N ASN A 31 2.43 -4.34 15.04
CA ASN A 31 1.89 -5.24 16.04
C ASN A 31 2.87 -5.36 17.22
N PRO A 32 2.65 -4.65 18.34
CA PRO A 32 3.56 -4.66 19.49
C PRO A 32 3.59 -6.00 20.22
N ARG A 33 2.61 -6.89 19.97
CA ARG A 33 2.51 -8.18 20.66
C ARG A 33 3.46 -9.25 20.11
N ILE A 34 4.00 -9.07 18.90
CA ILE A 34 4.81 -10.09 18.20
C ILE A 34 6.19 -9.58 17.76
N HIS A 35 6.47 -8.29 17.90
CA HIS A 35 7.72 -7.68 17.45
C HIS A 35 8.33 -6.86 18.59
N THR A 36 9.54 -7.22 19.00
CA THR A 36 10.39 -6.49 19.97
C THR A 36 11.28 -5.43 19.32
N GLY A 37 11.11 -5.16 18.01
CA GLY A 37 11.87 -4.13 17.26
C GLY A 37 10.99 -3.31 16.32
N ASP A 38 11.59 -2.40 15.56
CA ASP A 38 10.93 -1.42 14.67
C ASP A 38 10.37 -1.99 13.37
N ARG A 39 9.73 -3.16 13.43
CA ARG A 39 9.09 -3.75 12.25
C ARG A 39 7.69 -3.19 12.05
N PHE A 40 7.51 -2.47 10.96
CA PHE A 40 6.23 -1.99 10.48
C PHE A 40 5.70 -2.88 9.36
N LYS A 41 4.38 -2.87 9.20
CA LYS A 41 3.68 -3.37 8.03
C LYS A 41 2.97 -2.20 7.37
N THR A 42 2.82 -2.28 6.06
CA THR A 42 2.12 -1.27 5.27
C THR A 42 0.90 -1.91 4.64
N TRP A 43 -0.25 -1.26 4.82
CA TRP A 43 -1.49 -1.55 4.11
C TRP A 43 -1.82 -0.38 3.18
N LEU A 44 -2.58 -0.68 2.13
CA LEU A 44 -3.04 0.27 1.15
C LEU A 44 -4.57 0.38 1.23
N ALA A 45 -5.12 1.57 1.03
CA ALA A 45 -6.56 1.79 1.11
C ALA A 45 -7.07 2.76 0.03
N CYS A 46 -8.24 2.47 -0.52
CA CYS A 46 -9.03 3.45 -1.28
C CYS A 46 -9.76 4.38 -0.30
N ASP A 47 -10.35 5.47 -0.81
CA ASP A 47 -11.11 6.43 0.00
C ASP A 47 -12.26 5.79 0.78
N GLU A 48 -12.91 4.76 0.22
CA GLU A 48 -14.03 4.08 0.87
C GLU A 48 -13.61 3.25 2.09
N HIS A 49 -12.37 2.78 2.13
CA HIS A 49 -11.93 1.76 3.10
C HIS A 49 -10.83 2.23 4.05
N VAL A 50 -10.29 3.44 3.88
CA VAL A 50 -9.23 3.98 4.75
C VAL A 50 -9.66 4.02 6.21
N ASP A 51 -10.87 4.51 6.49
CA ASP A 51 -11.40 4.61 7.86
C ASP A 51 -11.68 3.23 8.46
N TYR A 52 -12.26 2.31 7.67
CA TYR A 52 -12.49 0.94 8.11
C TYR A 52 -11.19 0.24 8.55
N LEU A 53 -10.12 0.34 7.76
CA LEU A 53 -8.84 -0.30 8.06
C LEU A 53 -8.14 0.38 9.24
N ARG A 54 -8.22 1.71 9.33
CA ARG A 54 -7.73 2.49 10.48
C ARG A 54 -8.42 2.05 11.77
N ASP A 55 -9.75 1.98 11.78
CA ASP A 55 -10.53 1.63 12.96
C ASP A 55 -10.26 0.20 13.40
N PHE A 56 -10.10 -0.72 12.45
CA PHE A 56 -9.72 -2.10 12.75
C PHE A 56 -8.40 -2.20 13.53
N LEU A 57 -7.40 -1.38 13.17
CA LEU A 57 -6.10 -1.33 13.83
C LEU A 57 -6.19 -0.58 15.17
N ALA A 58 -6.92 0.54 15.21
CA ALA A 58 -7.11 1.35 16.41
C ALA A 58 -7.84 0.57 17.52
N ALA A 59 -8.86 -0.22 17.17
CA ALA A 59 -9.57 -1.08 18.12
C ALA A 59 -8.69 -2.17 18.76
N ARG A 60 -7.51 -2.45 18.19
CA ARG A 60 -6.51 -3.38 18.71
C ARG A 60 -5.34 -2.67 19.39
N GLU A 61 -5.44 -1.35 19.55
CA GLU A 61 -4.41 -0.50 20.13
C GLU A 61 -3.07 -0.60 19.37
N PHE A 62 -3.14 -0.91 18.07
CA PHE A 62 -1.96 -1.01 17.22
C PHE A 62 -1.51 0.39 16.81
N PRO A 63 -0.24 0.78 17.06
CA PRO A 63 0.29 2.04 16.57
C PRO A 63 0.19 2.07 15.04
N LEU A 64 -0.41 3.14 14.50
CA LEU A 64 -0.64 3.30 13.06
C LEU A 64 -0.44 4.76 12.63
N ALA A 65 -0.10 4.96 11.36
CA ALA A 65 -0.03 6.26 10.70
C ALA A 65 -0.66 6.15 9.31
N VAL A 66 -1.61 7.05 9.00
CA VAL A 66 -2.24 7.15 7.69
C VAL A 66 -1.61 8.30 6.93
N LYS A 67 -1.23 8.07 5.68
CA LYS A 67 -0.64 9.07 4.78
C LYS A 67 -1.26 8.93 3.39
N PRO A 68 -1.37 10.01 2.60
CA PRO A 68 -1.65 9.88 1.17
C PRO A 68 -0.64 8.92 0.55
N LEU A 69 -1.13 8.02 -0.31
CA LEU A 69 -0.27 7.25 -1.18
C LEU A 69 0.24 8.22 -2.23
N GLU A 70 1.48 8.66 -2.08
CA GLU A 70 2.17 9.34 -3.16
C GLU A 70 2.17 8.34 -4.31
N ALA A 71 1.51 8.70 -5.42
CA ALA A 71 1.62 7.90 -6.63
C ALA A 71 3.10 7.66 -6.83
N ALA A 72 3.53 6.40 -6.75
CA ALA A 72 4.87 6.03 -7.14
C ALA A 72 4.97 6.54 -8.58
N ARG A 73 5.58 7.70 -8.74
CA ARG A 73 5.96 8.25 -10.03
C ARG A 73 6.79 7.11 -10.55
N ALA A 74 6.22 6.36 -11.50
CA ALA A 74 6.89 5.24 -12.10
C ALA A 74 8.29 5.78 -12.39
N THR A 75 9.30 5.23 -11.76
CA THR A 75 10.62 5.25 -12.37
C THR A 75 10.45 4.37 -13.60
N ASP A 76 9.81 4.95 -14.62
CA ASP A 76 10.23 4.78 -15.99
C ASP A 76 11.69 5.20 -15.96
N ASP A 77 12.56 4.23 -15.68
CA ASP A 77 13.91 4.25 -16.22
C ASP A 77 13.74 4.08 -17.73
N THR A 78 13.25 5.14 -18.39
CA THR A 78 13.58 5.43 -19.77
C THR A 78 15.07 5.73 -19.78
N GLU A 79 15.91 4.70 -19.84
CA GLU A 79 17.23 4.84 -20.43
C GLU A 79 17.13 4.46 -21.90
N ALA A 80 16.63 5.42 -22.67
CA ALA A 80 17.04 5.57 -24.05
C ALA A 80 18.51 6.04 -24.05
N ALA A 81 19.44 5.13 -24.34
CA ALA A 81 20.78 5.50 -24.77
C ALA A 81 21.18 4.58 -25.94
N SER A 82 20.97 5.15 -27.13
CA SER A 82 21.74 5.07 -28.38
C SER A 82 22.43 3.76 -28.79
#